data_AF-A0A355FNL1-F1
#
_entry.id   AF-A0A355FNL1-F1
#
_cell.length_a   1.000
_cell.length_b   1.000
_cell.length_c   1.000
_cell.angle_alpha   90.00
_cell.angle_beta   90.00
_cell.angle_gamma   90.00
#
_symmetry.space_group_name_H-M   'P 1'
#
loop_
_entity.id
_entity.type
_entity.pdbx_description
1 polymer ?
#
loop_
_entity_poly.entity_id
_entity_poly.type
_entity_poly.pdbx_seq_one_letter_code
_entity_poly.pdbx_strand_id
1 'polypeptide(L)' 'RLGVPPEHCVVVEDADAGVEAALAAGMRVLGVGAAAANLRATLRADSLDGLTWADLSKLPTLE' A
#
# COMPACT_ATOMS: atom_id res chain seq x y z
N ARG A 1 -4.09 -16.05 7.47
CA ARG A 1 -4.44 -16.06 6.03
C ARG A 1 -5.87 -15.56 5.88
N LEU A 2 -6.16 -14.66 4.94
CA LEU A 2 -7.50 -14.07 4.76
C LEU A 2 -8.39 -14.82 3.76
N GLY A 3 -7.84 -15.72 2.94
CA GLY A 3 -8.61 -16.42 1.90
C GLY A 3 -8.98 -15.56 0.69
N VAL A 4 -8.35 -14.41 0.54
CA VAL A 4 -8.54 -13.44 -0.56
C VAL A 4 -7.27 -13.40 -1.42
N PRO A 5 -7.38 -13.32 -2.76
CA PRO A 5 -6.22 -13.16 -3.64
C PRO A 5 -5.37 -11.92 -3.26
N PRO A 6 -4.03 -11.99 -3.29
CA PRO A 6 -3.16 -10.87 -2.95
C PRO A 6 -3.43 -9.58 -3.74
N GLU A 7 -3.79 -9.69 -5.02
CA GLU A 7 -4.14 -8.56 -5.89
C GLU A 7 -5.39 -7.80 -5.40
N HIS A 8 -6.24 -8.45 -4.62
CA HIS A 8 -7.40 -7.85 -3.97
C HIS A 8 -7.10 -7.32 -2.56
N CYS A 9 -5.86 -7.46 -2.08
CA CYS A 9 -5.42 -6.94 -0.81
C CYS A 9 -4.67 -5.60 -0.97
N VAL A 10 -4.72 -4.79 0.08
CA VAL A 10 -3.92 -3.56 0.20
C VAL A 10 -3.19 -3.63 1.54
N VAL A 11 -1.89 -3.38 1.52
CA VAL A 11 -1.06 -3.25 2.71
C VAL A 11 -0.95 -1.76 3.08
N VAL A 12 -0.95 -1.44 4.37
CA VAL A 12 -0.63 -0.11 4.89
C VAL A 12 0.64 -0.28 5.73
N GLU A 13 1.72 0.39 5.36
CA GLU A 13 3.05 0.11 5.90
C GLU A 13 3.85 1.39 6.14
N ASP A 14 4.60 1.44 7.25
CA ASP A 14 5.40 2.60 7.64
C ASP A 14 6.92 2.42 7.44
N ALA A 15 7.36 1.26 6.93
CA ALA A 15 8.75 0.95 6.63
C ALA A 15 8.99 0.45 5.18
N ASP A 16 10.14 0.81 4.61
CA ASP A 16 10.53 0.42 3.24
C ASP A 16 10.51 -1.10 3.03
N ALA A 17 10.98 -1.86 4.01
CA ALA A 17 11.03 -3.32 3.90
C ALA A 17 9.65 -3.96 3.72
N GLY A 18 8.63 -3.44 4.40
CA GLY A 18 7.27 -3.95 4.25
C GLY A 18 6.62 -3.51 2.93
N VAL A 19 6.97 -2.33 2.40
CA VAL A 19 6.57 -1.89 1.05
C VAL A 19 7.09 -2.88 0.00
N GLU A 20 8.38 -3.20 0.02
CA GLU A 20 8.96 -4.16 -0.93
C GLU A 20 8.34 -5.56 -0.77
N ALA A 21 8.06 -6.00 0.46
CA ALA A 21 7.44 -7.29 0.72
C ALA A 21 6.00 -7.37 0.19
N ALA A 22 5.21 -6.31 0.36
CA ALA A 22 3.85 -6.23 -0.15
C ALA A 22 3.83 -6.34 -1.69
N LEU A 23 4.70 -5.58 -2.36
CA LEU A 23 4.82 -5.61 -3.81
C LEU A 23 5.29 -6.98 -4.31
N ALA A 24 6.28 -7.59 -3.65
CA ALA A 24 6.74 -8.94 -3.98
C ALA A 24 5.65 -10.01 -3.79
N ALA A 25 4.71 -9.78 -2.87
CA ALA A 25 3.55 -10.63 -2.66
C ALA A 25 2.41 -10.39 -3.67
N GLY A 26 2.56 -9.46 -4.61
CA GLY A 26 1.52 -9.08 -5.57
C GLY A 26 0.40 -8.25 -4.95
N MET A 27 0.67 -7.56 -3.84
CA MET A 27 -0.29 -6.69 -3.16
C MET A 27 0.01 -5.22 -3.43
N ARG A 28 -1.04 -4.41 -3.49
CA ARG A 28 -0.89 -2.95 -3.50
C ARG A 28 -0.49 -2.47 -2.11
N VAL A 29 0.22 -1.34 -2.02
CA VAL A 29 0.68 -0.82 -0.73
C VAL A 29 0.56 0.70 -0.64
N LEU A 30 0.01 1.15 0.49
CA LEU A 30 0.08 2.52 0.97
C LEU A 30 1.29 2.65 1.88
N GLY A 31 2.34 3.32 1.42
CA GLY A 31 3.45 3.76 2.26
C GLY A 31 3.05 4.98 3.08
N VAL A 32 3.11 4.89 4.40
CA VAL A 32 2.75 5.97 5.32
C VAL A 32 3.95 6.45 6.13
N GLY A 33 3.99 7.74 6.47
CA GLY A 33 5.07 8.29 7.30
C GLY A 33 6.43 8.12 6.63
N ALA A 34 7.37 7.43 7.28
CA ALA A 34 8.72 7.24 6.73
C ALA A 34 8.70 6.51 5.38
N ALA A 35 7.86 5.49 5.23
CA ALA A 35 7.70 4.75 3.97
C ALA A 35 7.04 5.56 2.84
N ALA A 36 6.46 6.73 3.12
CA ALA A 36 5.97 7.62 2.07
C ALA A 36 7.10 8.12 1.15
N ALA A 37 8.36 8.04 1.59
CA ALA A 37 9.52 8.31 0.76
C ALA A 37 9.86 7.18 -0.23
N ASN A 38 9.35 5.95 -0.02
CA ASN A 38 9.58 4.84 -0.93
C ASN A 38 8.81 5.04 -2.24
N LEU A 39 9.55 5.28 -3.33
CA LEU A 39 8.99 5.55 -4.65
C LEU A 39 8.25 4.35 -5.27
N ARG A 40 8.41 3.15 -4.70
CA ARG A 40 7.74 1.94 -5.17
C ARG A 40 6.37 1.72 -4.54
N ALA A 41 6.04 2.43 -3.46
CA ALA A 41 4.72 2.32 -2.86
C ALA A 41 3.63 2.77 -3.85
N THR A 42 2.54 2.01 -3.94
CA THR A 42 1.44 2.28 -4.90
C THR A 42 0.73 3.59 -4.60
N LEU A 43 0.56 3.90 -3.31
CA LEU A 43 0.11 5.20 -2.80
C LEU A 43 1.02 5.61 -1.65
N ARG A 44 1.17 6.91 -1.45
CA ARG A 44 2.08 7.48 -0.44
C ARG A 44 1.34 8.59 0.29
N ALA A 45 1.45 8.61 1.62
CA ALA A 45 0.84 9.63 2.45
C ALA A 45 1.70 9.90 3.69
N ASP A 46 1.84 11.16 4.11
CA ASP A 46 2.63 11.48 5.31
C ASP A 46 1.96 10.97 6.60
N SER A 47 0.63 10.86 6.61
CA SER A 47 -0.16 10.30 7.71
C SER A 47 -1.45 9.64 7.20
N LEU A 48 -2.17 8.96 8.09
CA LEU A 48 -3.51 8.42 7.79
C LEU A 48 -4.63 9.45 8.01
N ASP A 49 -4.31 10.62 8.56
CA ASP A 49 -5.31 11.65 8.87
C ASP A 49 -5.93 12.18 7.57
N GLY A 50 -7.27 12.11 7.50
CA GLY A 50 -8.02 12.53 6.32
C GLY A 50 -7.97 11.55 5.15
N LEU A 51 -7.27 10.43 5.26
CA LEU A 51 -7.33 9.37 4.26
C LEU A 51 -8.69 8.67 4.31
N THR A 52 -9.35 8.58 3.16
CA THR A 52 -10.67 7.94 3.08
C THR A 52 -10.62 6.66 2.24
N TRP A 53 -11.69 5.86 2.35
CA TRP A 53 -11.89 4.75 1.44
C TRP A 53 -11.91 5.19 -0.03
N ALA A 54 -12.44 6.39 -0.33
CA ALA A 54 -12.47 6.91 -1.69
C ALA A 54 -11.06 7.07 -2.26
N ASP A 55 -10.05 7.36 -1.42
CA ASP A 55 -8.66 7.49 -1.85
C ASP A 55 -8.00 6.13 -2.10
N LEU A 56 -8.27 5.16 -1.23
CA LEU A 56 -7.80 3.77 -1.42
C LEU A 56 -8.46 3.09 -2.62
N SER A 57 -9.73 3.38 -2.88
CA SER A 57 -10.47 2.78 -3.99
C SER A 57 -9.95 3.19 -5.38
N LYS A 58 -9.12 4.25 -5.45
CA LYS A 58 -8.47 4.72 -6.69
C LYS A 58 -7.15 4.01 -6.99
N LEU A 59 -6.68 3.14 -6.09
CA LEU A 59 -5.41 2.44 -6.29
C LEU A 59 -5.45 1.60 -7.58
N PRO A 60 -4.53 1.84 -8.54
CA PRO A 60 -4.50 1.08 -9.77
C PRO A 60 -4.23 -0.40 -9.47
N THR A 61 -4.69 -1.29 -10.33
CA THR A 61 -4.27 -2.69 -10.32
C THR A 61 -2.77 -2.76 -10.62
N LEU A 62 -2.05 -3.68 -9.98
CA LEU A 62 -0.68 -3.97 -10.35
C LEU A 62 -0.71 -4.69 -11.72
N GLU A 63 0.03 -4.18 -12.70
CA GLU A 63 0.27 -4.88 -13.98
C GLU A 63 1.27 -6.02 -13.81
#